data_AF-A0A838AGB2-F1
#
_entry.id   AF-A0A838AGB2-F1
#
_cell.length_a   1.000
_cell.length_b   1.000
_cell.length_c   1.000
_cell.angle_alpha   90.00
_cell.angle_beta   90.00
_cell.angle_gamma   90.00
#
_symmetry.space_group_name_H-M   'P 1'
#
loop_
_entity.id
_entity.type
_entity.pdbx_description
1 polymer ?
#
loop_
_entity_poly.entity_id
_entity_poly.type
_entity_poly.pdbx_seq_one_letter_code
_entity_poly.pdbx_strand_id
1 'polypeptide(L)'
;MSDLVEVAGPAGMMFVPAWRVNPVAFTPEEQAEIRCRTFTGEQVAELSAEQVIETLAAARRIRAHTDAIEAHALARLDQLRGQDRYVADEAALELRVSRHTAA
;
A
#
# COMPACT_ATOMS: atom_id res chain seq x y z
N MET A 1 6.37 27.46 -22.28
CA MET A 1 5.71 26.17 -22.01
C MET A 1 6.46 25.57 -20.83
N SER A 2 5.81 25.36 -19.69
CA SER A 2 6.50 24.88 -18.49
C SER A 2 6.56 23.35 -18.56
N ASP A 3 7.77 22.78 -18.50
CA ASP A 3 7.94 21.32 -18.50
C ASP A 3 7.29 20.74 -17.25
N LEU A 4 6.29 19.88 -17.45
CA LEU A 4 5.65 19.10 -16.41
C LEU A 4 6.35 17.76 -16.29
N VAL A 5 6.60 17.34 -15.06
CA VAL A 5 7.14 16.02 -14.74
C VAL A 5 6.15 15.24 -13.90
N GLU A 6 6.07 13.94 -14.17
CA GLU A 6 5.24 13.01 -13.44
C GLU A 6 5.92 12.64 -12.11
N VAL A 7 5.21 12.81 -11.00
CA VAL A 7 5.72 12.55 -9.65
C VAL A 7 4.73 11.65 -8.91
N ALA A 8 5.26 10.54 -8.38
CA ALA A 8 4.54 9.64 -7.50
C ALA A 8 4.63 10.15 -6.04
N GLY A 9 3.49 10.24 -5.35
CA GLY A 9 3.43 10.59 -3.93
C GLY A 9 2.44 9.73 -3.16
N PRO A 10 2.35 9.89 -1.83
CA PRO A 10 1.49 9.07 -0.97
C PRO A 10 -0.01 9.12 -1.33
N ALA A 11 -0.45 10.20 -1.99
CA ALA A 11 -1.82 10.40 -2.45
C ALA A 11 -2.06 9.94 -3.90
N GLY A 12 -1.04 9.40 -4.58
CA GLY A 12 -1.10 8.97 -5.98
C GLY A 12 -0.17 9.77 -6.90
N MET A 13 -0.48 9.76 -8.19
CA MET A 13 0.33 10.38 -9.24
C MET A 13 -0.08 11.84 -9.46
N MET A 14 0.90 12.74 -9.61
CA MET A 14 0.67 14.16 -9.95
C MET A 14 1.64 14.62 -11.04
N PHE A 15 1.17 15.49 -11.93
CA PHE A 15 2.02 16.24 -12.86
C PHE A 15 2.33 17.60 -12.25
N VAL A 16 3.61 17.88 -11.99
CA VAL A 16 4.08 19.13 -11.37
C VAL A 16 5.09 19.85 -12.26
N PRO A 17 5.11 21.19 -12.27
CA PRO A 17 6.14 21.94 -12.98
C PRO A 17 7.54 21.58 -12.46
N ALA A 18 8.48 21.31 -13.36
CA ALA A 18 9.81 20.81 -13.03
C ALA A 18 10.55 21.67 -11.99
N TRP A 19 10.37 23.00 -12.03
CA TRP A 19 10.99 23.94 -11.09
C TRP A 19 10.40 23.91 -9.67
N ARG A 20 9.24 23.27 -9.47
CA ARG A 20 8.52 23.19 -8.20
C ARG A 20 8.62 21.82 -7.54
N VAL A 21 9.28 20.87 -8.19
CA VAL A 21 9.60 19.59 -7.58
C VAL A 21 10.62 19.85 -6.48
N ASN A 22 10.19 19.77 -5.22
CA ASN A 22 11.11 19.52 -4.13
C ASN A 22 11.36 18.00 -4.16
N PRO A 23 12.53 17.52 -4.59
CA PRO A 23 12.76 16.09 -4.75
C PRO A 23 12.87 15.48 -3.36
N VAL A 24 11.75 15.08 -2.78
CA VAL A 24 11.79 13.91 -1.90
C VAL A 24 12.19 12.77 -2.83
N ALA A 25 13.48 12.44 -2.83
CA ALA A 25 14.03 11.39 -3.65
C ALA A 25 13.54 10.06 -3.09
N PHE A 26 12.38 9.60 -3.58
CA PHE A 26 11.94 8.25 -3.34
C PHE A 26 12.92 7.30 -4.02
N THR A 27 13.33 6.27 -3.27
CA THR A 27 14.05 5.14 -3.83
C THR A 27 13.23 4.50 -4.95
N PRO A 28 13.85 3.80 -5.91
CA PRO A 28 13.12 3.07 -6.96
C PRO A 28 12.06 2.12 -6.39
N GLU A 29 12.34 1.51 -5.23
CA GLU A 29 11.42 0.62 -4.54
C GLU A 29 10.18 1.34 -4.01
N GLU A 30 10.36 2.50 -3.35
CA GLU A 30 9.25 3.32 -2.85
C GLU A 30 8.38 3.85 -3.98
N GLN A 31 8.98 4.25 -5.11
CA GLN A 31 8.21 4.68 -6.28
C GLN A 31 7.38 3.53 -6.86
N ALA A 32 7.94 2.32 -6.93
CA ALA A 32 7.22 1.14 -7.38
C ALA A 32 6.05 0.80 -6.45
N GLU A 33 6.24 0.94 -5.14
CA GLU A 33 5.16 0.72 -4.16
C GLU A 33 4.05 1.76 -4.26
N ILE A 34 4.38 3.04 -4.44
CA ILE A 34 3.38 4.09 -4.65
C ILE A 34 2.56 3.80 -5.92
N ARG A 35 3.22 3.49 -7.04
CA ARG A 35 2.52 3.13 -8.29
C ARG A 35 1.63 1.91 -8.12
N CYS A 36 2.15 0.86 -7.46
CA CYS A 36 1.42 -0.38 -7.22
C CYS A 36 0.12 -0.17 -6.44
N ARG A 37 0.05 0.81 -5.53
CA ARG A 37 -1.17 1.11 -4.76
C ARG A 37 -2.27 1.75 -5.59
N THR A 38 -1.95 2.34 -6.73
CA THR A 38 -2.91 3.09 -7.56
C THR A 38 -3.32 2.36 -8.83
N PHE A 39 -2.70 1.22 -9.16
CA PHE A 39 -3.00 0.53 -10.41
C PHE A 39 -4.42 0.00 -10.49
N THR A 40 -5.05 0.23 -11.64
CA THR A 40 -6.25 -0.50 -12.07
C THR A 40 -5.86 -1.76 -12.84
N GLY A 41 -6.79 -2.71 -12.97
CA GLY A 41 -6.55 -3.92 -13.77
C GLY A 41 -6.22 -3.64 -15.24
N GLU A 42 -6.76 -2.55 -15.80
CA GLU A 42 -6.47 -2.09 -17.16
C GLU A 42 -5.03 -1.58 -17.28
N GLN A 43 -4.55 -0.79 -16.32
CA GLN A 43 -3.17 -0.30 -16.31
C GLN A 43 -2.15 -1.44 -16.16
N VAL A 44 -2.49 -2.50 -15.44
CA VAL A 44 -1.63 -3.69 -15.33
C VAL A 44 -1.48 -4.40 -16.69
N ALA A 45 -2.51 -4.37 -17.54
CA ALA A 45 -2.47 -5.01 -18.86
C ALA A 45 -1.51 -4.32 -19.83
N GLU A 46 -1.18 -3.05 -19.58
CA GLU A 46 -0.28 -2.24 -20.42
C GLU A 46 1.21 -2.35 -19.99
N LEU A 47 1.50 -3.04 -18.88
CA LEU A 47 2.86 -3.13 -18.34
C LEU A 47 3.76 -4.04 -19.18
N SER A 48 5.03 -3.65 -19.31
CA SER A 48 6.08 -4.52 -19.81
C SER A 48 6.36 -5.67 -18.85
N ALA A 49 7.00 -6.74 -19.33
CA ALA A 49 7.36 -7.88 -18.48
C ALA A 49 8.22 -7.49 -17.26
N GLU A 50 9.15 -6.55 -17.45
CA GLU A 50 9.98 -6.01 -16.36
C GLU A 50 9.14 -5.23 -15.34
N GLN A 51 8.24 -4.35 -15.83
CA GLN A 51 7.33 -3.59 -14.98
C GLN A 51 6.35 -4.49 -14.22
N VAL A 52 5.91 -5.61 -14.81
CA VAL A 52 5.08 -6.61 -14.12
C VAL A 52 5.86 -7.24 -12.96
N ILE A 53 7.13 -7.63 -13.16
CA ILE A 53 7.97 -8.22 -12.10
C ILE A 53 8.19 -7.20 -10.96
N GLU A 54 8.51 -5.95 -11.30
CA GLU A 54 8.65 -4.88 -10.31
C GLU A 54 7.37 -4.66 -9.51
N THR A 55 6.21 -4.65 -10.19
CA THR A 55 4.89 -4.49 -9.57
C THR A 55 4.58 -5.65 -8.63
N LEU A 56 4.90 -6.89 -9.03
CA LEU A 56 4.76 -8.07 -8.16
C LEU A 56 5.67 -7.99 -6.93
N ALA A 57 6.90 -7.53 -7.09
CA ALA A 57 7.82 -7.34 -5.97
C ALA A 57 7.32 -6.26 -5.00
N ALA A 58 6.84 -5.13 -5.53
CA ALA A 58 6.22 -4.05 -4.74
C ALA A 58 4.98 -4.54 -3.98
N ALA A 59 4.07 -5.26 -4.66
CA ALA A 59 2.89 -5.84 -4.03
C ALA A 59 3.25 -6.78 -2.87
N ARG A 60 4.30 -7.60 -3.03
CA ARG A 60 4.79 -8.50 -1.96
C ARG A 60 5.33 -7.71 -0.76
N ARG A 61 6.11 -6.65 -0.98
CA ARG A 61 6.62 -5.80 0.11
C ARG A 61 5.49 -5.10 0.84
N ILE A 62 4.53 -4.52 0.13
CA ILE A 62 3.34 -3.89 0.73
C ILE A 62 2.57 -4.89 1.59
N ARG A 63 2.35 -6.11 1.10
CA ARG A 63 1.68 -7.17 1.87
C ARG A 63 2.47 -7.54 3.12
N ALA A 64 3.76 -7.83 3.00
CA ALA A 64 4.59 -8.18 4.15
C ALA A 64 4.63 -7.07 5.21
N HIS A 65 4.70 -5.81 4.77
CA HIS A 65 4.65 -4.65 5.67
C HIS A 65 3.29 -4.53 6.38
N THR A 66 2.19 -4.67 5.63
CA THR A 66 0.84 -4.65 6.18
C THR A 66 0.63 -5.79 7.18
N ASP A 67 1.06 -7.00 6.86
CA ASP A 67 0.98 -8.18 7.72
C ASP A 67 1.74 -7.94 9.05
N ALA A 68 2.91 -7.30 8.99
CA ALA A 68 3.67 -6.94 10.19
C ALA A 68 2.96 -5.88 11.05
N ILE A 69 2.38 -4.85 10.41
CA ILE A 69 1.56 -3.84 11.11
C ILE A 69 0.35 -4.50 11.77
N GLU A 70 -0.34 -5.39 11.07
CA GLU A 70 -1.49 -6.13 11.60
C GLU A 70 -1.10 -6.96 12.83
N ALA A 71 0.00 -7.71 12.75
CA ALA A 71 0.51 -8.49 13.89
C ALA A 71 0.82 -7.59 15.10
N HIS A 72 1.46 -6.44 14.89
CA HIS A 72 1.72 -5.48 15.96
C HIS A 72 0.46 -4.85 16.53
N ALA A 73 -0.52 -4.52 15.69
CA ALA A 73 -1.80 -3.96 16.12
C ALA A 73 -2.59 -4.97 16.96
N LEU A 74 -2.63 -6.24 16.55
CA LEU A 74 -3.26 -7.33 17.31
C LEU A 74 -2.59 -7.53 18.67
N ALA A 75 -1.25 -7.60 18.71
CA ALA A 75 -0.51 -7.71 19.97
C ALA A 75 -0.79 -6.51 20.90
N ARG A 76 -0.91 -5.30 20.34
CA ARG A 76 -1.24 -4.10 21.11
C ARG A 76 -2.66 -4.13 21.65
N LEU A 77 -3.62 -4.60 20.85
CA LEU A 77 -5.02 -4.74 21.27
C LEU A 77 -5.16 -5.74 22.42
N ASP A 78 -4.45 -6.87 22.32
CA ASP A 78 -4.39 -7.92 23.34
C ASP A 78 -3.83 -7.39 24.68
N GLN A 79 -2.79 -6.55 24.64
CA GLN A 79 -2.28 -5.86 25.84
C GLN A 79 -3.29 -4.89 26.46
N LEU A 80 -3.97 -4.09 25.63
CA LEU A 80 -4.94 -3.09 26.10
C LEU A 80 -6.17 -3.71 26.74
N ARG A 81 -6.54 -4.92 26.34
CA ARG A 81 -7.71 -5.64 26.83
C ARG A 81 -7.38 -6.74 27.85
N GLY A 82 -6.16 -6.75 28.38
CA GLY A 82 -5.79 -7.61 29.53
C GLY A 82 -5.53 -9.07 29.19
N GLN A 83 -5.07 -9.38 27.96
CA GLN A 83 -4.69 -10.73 27.51
C GLN A 83 -5.86 -11.73 27.48
N ASP A 84 -7.10 -11.23 27.33
CA ASP A 84 -8.29 -12.08 27.28
C ASP A 84 -8.41 -12.75 25.90
N ARG A 85 -8.32 -14.08 25.85
CA ARG A 85 -8.31 -14.92 24.63
C ARG A 85 -9.45 -14.58 23.67
N TYR A 86 -10.60 -14.16 24.19
CA TYR A 86 -11.78 -13.83 23.37
C TYR A 86 -11.54 -12.65 22.41
N VAL A 87 -10.59 -11.78 22.69
CA VAL A 87 -10.35 -10.55 21.92
C VAL A 87 -9.70 -10.81 20.56
N ALA A 88 -8.71 -11.71 20.50
CA ALA A 88 -8.08 -12.07 19.22
C ALA A 88 -9.07 -12.80 18.31
N ASP A 89 -9.93 -13.65 18.89
CA ASP A 89 -10.99 -14.35 18.18
C ASP A 89 -12.09 -13.38 17.71
N GLU A 90 -12.51 -12.42 18.55
CA GLU A 90 -13.48 -11.37 18.19
C GLU A 90 -12.95 -10.44 17.09
N ALA A 91 -11.71 -9.95 17.20
CA ALA A 91 -11.12 -9.10 16.17
C ALA A 91 -10.98 -9.85 14.83
N ALA A 92 -10.56 -11.12 14.87
CA ALA A 92 -10.50 -11.96 13.67
C ALA A 92 -11.90 -12.24 13.08
N LEU A 93 -12.93 -12.37 13.91
CA LEU A 93 -14.33 -12.51 13.51
C LEU A 93 -14.87 -11.21 12.89
N GLU A 94 -14.69 -10.05 13.52
CA GLU A 94 -15.17 -8.76 12.99
C GLU A 94 -14.49 -8.38 11.68
N LEU A 95 -13.17 -8.60 11.55
CA LEU A 95 -12.42 -8.37 10.32
C LEU A 95 -12.83 -9.35 9.21
N ARG A 96 -13.19 -10.60 9.54
CA ARG A 96 -13.72 -11.57 8.58
C ARG A 96 -15.17 -11.29 8.19
N VAL A 97 -16.03 -10.89 9.13
CA VAL A 97 -17.44 -10.52 8.88
C VAL A 97 -17.52 -9.25 8.03
N SER A 98 -16.57 -8.32 8.18
CA SER A 98 -16.47 -7.13 7.32
C SER A 98 -16.27 -7.45 5.84
N ARG A 99 -15.81 -8.66 5.46
CA ARG A 99 -15.81 -9.12 4.06
C ARG A 99 -17.20 -9.48 3.51
N HIS A 100 -18.20 -9.65 4.37
CA HIS A 100 -19.56 -10.04 3.97
C HIS A 100 -20.53 -8.86 3.90
N THR A 101 -20.12 -7.66 4.31
CA THR A 101 -20.90 -6.42 4.17
C THR A 101 -20.54 -5.61 2.92
N ALA A 102 -19.54 -6.06 2.15
CA ALA A 102 -19.25 -5.60 0.80
C ALA A 102 -19.81 -6.62 -0.21
N ALA A 103 -21.14 -6.66 -0.31
CA ALA A 103 -21.84 -7.29 -1.43
C ALA A 103 -21.88 -6.35 -2.63
#